data_AF-A0A520QKG0-F1
#
_entry.id   AF-A0A520QKG0-F1
#
_cell.length_a   1.000
_cell.length_b   1.000
_cell.length_c   1.000
_cell.angle_alpha   90.00
_cell.angle_beta   90.00
_cell.angle_gamma   90.00
#
_symmetry.space_group_name_H-M   'P 1'
#
loop_
_entity.id
_entity.type
_entity.pdbx_description
1 polymer ?
#
loop_
_entity_poly.entity_id
_entity_poly.type
_entity_poly.pdbx_seq_one_letter_code
_entity_poly.pdbx_strand_id
1 'polypeptide(L)'
;MRGAWILLLLIAGCEPEPLLLVSLRSDYAPGLEVTHARVDVARSDDFAAPLASAREDVSLRDSLVTPTRLAELTVPSDVLFVRVTLERGEASIASRVVAVQTRDARAITVVMTRSCEGVRCPGAGDPAATSCVGGVCVSPECTPETPEACPPPECVADSECSAGSVPCAAPVCLAGSCGLRGDDARCEGRCDPRVGCVGVPDAGVDAGLDAGTPDAGAADCAAVCPGECVAGVCEIINERTARCPDGVPCRVRCSVNECRGGVFCGDAPCTVECVGLGGCRGVVECGASSDCDVQCDSFRGCPDIRCGTGRCTVACREDDDCNRVTCPPGGTCEIACEGVGSCAGIICEGDCAITCGDTTCQAVDCRAACACDVGCTGSACATVMCRPGCESGSGCTSTGAGCDACP
;
A
#
# COMPACT_ATOMS: atom_id res chain seq x y z
N MET A 1 86.36 -2.66 -11.51
CA MET A 1 85.08 -2.92 -12.20
C MET A 1 83.98 -2.70 -11.18
N ARG A 2 83.34 -1.53 -11.19
CA ARG A 2 82.24 -1.18 -10.28
C ARG A 2 80.93 -1.39 -11.05
N GLY A 3 80.16 -2.41 -10.68
CA GLY A 3 78.87 -2.72 -11.29
C GLY A 3 77.85 -1.66 -10.89
N ALA A 4 77.38 -0.90 -11.88
CA ALA A 4 76.24 0.00 -11.73
C ALA A 4 74.95 -0.85 -11.73
N TRP A 5 74.28 -0.89 -10.59
CA TRP A 5 72.92 -1.42 -10.49
C TRP A 5 71.95 -0.29 -10.83
N ILE A 6 71.30 -0.41 -11.99
CA ILE A 6 70.21 0.48 -12.41
C ILE A 6 68.96 0.05 -11.62
N LEU A 7 68.56 0.88 -10.67
CA LEU A 7 67.31 0.76 -9.94
C LEU A 7 66.19 1.31 -10.86
N LEU A 8 65.41 0.42 -11.47
CA LEU A 8 64.26 0.76 -12.28
C LEU A 8 63.11 1.19 -11.35
N LEU A 9 62.89 2.50 -11.21
CA LEU A 9 61.72 3.06 -10.51
C LEU A 9 60.48 2.88 -11.39
N LEU A 10 59.60 1.96 -11.00
CA LEU A 10 58.23 1.84 -11.51
C LEU A 10 57.43 3.05 -10.99
N ILE A 11 57.18 4.02 -11.86
CA ILE A 11 56.27 5.13 -11.60
C ILE A 11 54.85 4.56 -11.71
N ALA A 12 54.23 4.21 -10.59
CA ALA A 12 52.79 3.97 -10.54
C ALA A 12 52.11 5.32 -10.77
N GLY A 13 51.63 5.56 -12.00
CA GLY A 13 50.80 6.72 -12.32
C GLY A 13 49.50 6.60 -11.55
N CYS A 14 49.32 7.43 -10.52
CA CYS A 14 48.03 7.67 -9.90
C CYS A 14 47.28 8.56 -10.90
N GLU A 15 46.44 7.97 -11.75
CA GLU A 15 45.50 8.76 -12.55
C GLU A 15 44.58 9.51 -11.56
N PRO A 16 44.46 10.84 -11.68
CA PRO A 16 43.63 11.60 -10.77
C PRO A 16 42.17 11.20 -10.99
N GLU A 17 41.55 10.67 -9.95
CA GLU A 17 40.14 10.31 -9.96
C GLU A 17 39.28 11.58 -10.05
N PRO A 18 38.39 11.70 -11.07
CA PRO A 18 37.52 12.86 -11.20
C PRO A 18 36.50 12.98 -10.05
N LEU A 19 36.09 14.23 -9.80
CA LEU A 19 35.02 14.55 -8.87
C LEU A 19 33.66 14.44 -9.57
N LEU A 20 32.71 13.74 -8.95
CA LEU A 20 31.32 13.64 -9.38
C LEU A 20 30.41 14.33 -8.35
N LEU A 21 29.75 15.40 -8.78
CA LEU A 21 28.73 16.12 -8.01
C LEU A 21 27.35 15.63 -8.46
N VAL A 22 26.56 15.10 -7.53
CA VAL A 22 25.21 14.60 -7.82
C VAL A 22 24.20 15.50 -7.15
N SER A 23 23.28 16.07 -7.94
CA SER A 23 22.16 16.87 -7.46
C SER A 23 20.83 16.23 -7.85
N LEU A 24 19.79 16.51 -7.08
CA LEU A 24 18.42 16.04 -7.28
C LEU A 24 17.49 17.20 -7.60
N ARG A 25 16.59 16.99 -8.56
CA ARG A 25 15.36 17.78 -8.71
C ARG A 25 14.14 16.86 -8.68
N SER A 26 13.10 17.22 -7.95
CA SER A 26 11.97 16.35 -7.68
C SER A 26 10.73 17.11 -7.18
N ASP A 27 9.55 16.56 -7.44
CA ASP A 27 8.23 16.98 -6.93
C ASP A 27 7.72 16.12 -5.76
N TYR A 28 8.59 15.29 -5.19
CA TYR A 28 8.35 14.64 -3.90
C TYR A 28 8.50 15.64 -2.75
N ALA A 29 7.61 15.59 -1.76
CA ALA A 29 7.65 16.47 -0.61
C ALA A 29 8.79 16.11 0.36
N PRO A 30 9.76 16.99 0.61
CA PRO A 30 10.89 16.69 1.48
C PRO A 30 10.47 16.64 2.96
N GLY A 31 11.01 15.65 3.67
CA GLY A 31 10.70 15.27 5.05
C GLY A 31 9.26 14.77 5.30
N LEU A 32 8.36 14.82 4.31
CA LEU A 32 7.06 14.16 4.35
C LEU A 32 7.09 12.86 3.54
N GLU A 33 7.40 12.99 2.25
CA GLU A 33 7.42 11.88 1.33
C GLU A 33 8.78 11.18 1.28
N VAL A 34 9.85 11.95 1.50
CA VAL A 34 11.25 11.51 1.41
C VAL A 34 12.02 12.04 2.61
N THR A 35 12.64 11.16 3.39
CA THR A 35 13.47 11.53 4.54
C THR A 35 14.96 11.35 4.29
N HIS A 36 15.35 10.50 3.33
CA HIS A 36 16.74 10.32 2.94
C HIS A 36 16.84 10.16 1.42
N ALA A 37 17.99 10.54 0.87
CA ALA A 37 18.36 10.22 -0.51
C ALA A 37 19.70 9.49 -0.50
N ARG A 38 19.72 8.33 -1.16
CA ARG A 38 20.92 7.51 -1.31
C ARG A 38 21.43 7.59 -2.74
N VAL A 39 22.73 7.78 -2.89
CA VAL A 39 23.44 7.76 -4.16
C VAL A 39 24.36 6.55 -4.16
N ASP A 40 24.21 5.66 -5.13
CA ASP A 40 25.13 4.56 -5.39
C ASP A 40 25.73 4.72 -6.79
N VAL A 41 27.04 4.48 -6.94
CA VAL A 41 27.76 4.57 -8.22
C VAL A 41 28.35 3.20 -8.57
N ALA A 42 28.15 2.71 -9.79
CA ALA A 42 28.64 1.43 -10.27
C ALA A 42 29.13 1.51 -11.73
N ARG A 43 29.87 0.49 -12.20
CA ARG A 43 30.31 0.38 -13.61
C ARG A 43 29.24 -0.17 -14.55
N SER A 44 28.20 -0.77 -13.98
CA SER A 44 27.03 -1.30 -14.68
C SER A 44 25.78 -0.94 -13.90
N ASP A 45 24.61 -1.33 -14.40
CA ASP A 45 23.32 -1.23 -13.72
C ASP A 45 23.15 -2.24 -12.56
N ASP A 46 24.19 -3.01 -12.24
CA ASP A 46 24.27 -3.85 -11.04
C ASP A 46 24.93 -3.08 -9.89
N PHE A 47 24.13 -2.82 -8.86
CA PHE A 47 24.53 -2.08 -7.67
C PHE A 47 24.64 -2.96 -6.42
N ALA A 48 24.80 -4.28 -6.57
CA ALA A 48 25.04 -5.17 -5.43
C ALA A 48 26.34 -4.81 -4.67
N ALA A 49 27.34 -4.28 -5.39
CA ALA A 49 28.61 -3.81 -4.83
C ALA A 49 29.02 -2.47 -5.50
N PRO A 50 28.47 -1.33 -5.04
CA PRO A 50 28.78 -0.03 -5.63
C PRO A 50 30.25 0.36 -5.39
N LEU A 51 30.83 1.08 -6.34
CA LEU A 51 32.17 1.68 -6.25
C LEU A 51 32.22 2.76 -5.17
N ALA A 52 31.14 3.54 -5.07
CA ALA A 52 30.99 4.61 -4.10
C ALA A 52 29.51 4.74 -3.73
N SER A 53 29.24 5.08 -2.47
CA SER A 53 27.90 5.36 -1.98
C SER A 53 27.92 6.56 -1.05
N ALA A 54 26.87 7.35 -1.10
CA ALA A 54 26.58 8.41 -0.15
C ALA A 54 25.09 8.36 0.24
N ARG A 55 24.77 8.83 1.44
CA ARG A 55 23.40 8.98 1.92
C ARG A 55 23.29 10.34 2.58
N GLU A 56 22.29 11.10 2.19
CA GLU A 56 22.02 12.45 2.67
C GLU A 56 20.61 12.51 3.27
N ASP A 57 20.47 13.22 4.39
CA ASP A 57 19.17 13.46 5.01
C ASP A 57 18.40 14.51 4.19
N VAL A 58 17.13 14.23 3.91
CA VAL A 58 16.22 15.15 3.23
C VAL A 58 15.26 15.71 4.26
N SER A 59 15.50 16.95 4.66
CA SER A 59 14.78 17.62 5.73
C SER A 59 13.55 18.37 5.21
N LEU A 60 12.65 18.69 6.13
CA LEU A 60 11.46 19.51 5.86
C LEU A 60 11.77 20.90 5.28
N ARG A 61 13.02 21.39 5.36
CA ARG A 61 13.43 22.73 4.89
C ARG A 61 14.00 22.71 3.47
N ASP A 62 14.25 21.53 2.94
CA ASP A 62 14.83 21.41 1.61
C ASP A 62 13.79 21.75 0.53
N SER A 63 14.28 22.22 -0.61
CA SER A 63 13.47 22.50 -1.78
C SER A 63 13.97 21.61 -2.91
N LEU A 64 13.32 20.47 -3.10
CA LEU A 64 13.70 19.52 -4.15
C LEU A 64 13.29 20.01 -5.55
N VAL A 65 12.42 21.02 -5.67
CA VAL A 65 12.10 21.61 -6.98
C VAL A 65 13.28 22.37 -7.59
N THR A 66 14.19 22.84 -6.74
CA THR A 66 15.50 23.39 -7.11
C THR A 66 16.58 22.32 -6.99
N PRO A 67 17.69 22.39 -7.74
CA PRO A 67 18.77 21.42 -7.59
C PRO A 67 19.30 21.37 -6.16
N THR A 68 19.10 20.24 -5.48
CA THR A 68 19.64 19.96 -4.14
C THR A 68 20.83 19.02 -4.27
N ARG A 69 22.00 19.41 -3.76
CA ARG A 69 23.20 18.56 -3.80
C ARG A 69 23.00 17.38 -2.83
N LEU A 70 23.18 16.17 -3.33
CA LEU A 70 23.10 14.94 -2.52
C LEU A 70 24.48 14.37 -2.19
N ALA A 71 25.43 14.47 -3.12
CA ALA A 71 26.72 13.83 -2.95
C ALA A 71 27.84 14.54 -3.72
N GLU A 72 29.04 14.41 -3.18
CA GLU A 72 30.30 14.77 -3.79
C GLU A 72 31.23 13.57 -3.64
N LEU A 73 31.53 12.90 -4.75
CA LEU A 73 32.21 11.61 -4.77
C LEU A 73 33.43 11.65 -5.68
N THR A 74 34.52 11.05 -5.24
CA THR A 74 35.67 10.77 -6.11
C THR A 74 35.44 9.42 -6.79
N VAL A 75 35.51 9.37 -8.11
CA VAL A 75 35.14 8.20 -8.91
C VAL A 75 36.17 7.95 -10.01
N PRO A 76 36.33 6.71 -10.52
CA PRO A 76 37.24 6.45 -11.63
C PRO A 76 36.77 7.16 -12.91
N SER A 77 37.72 7.41 -13.82
CA SER A 77 37.41 7.91 -15.15
C SER A 77 36.83 6.80 -16.03
N ASP A 78 35.51 6.73 -16.18
CA ASP A 78 34.82 5.65 -16.90
C ASP A 78 33.42 6.10 -17.37
N VAL A 79 32.66 5.20 -17.98
CA VAL A 79 31.19 5.31 -18.05
C VAL A 79 30.62 4.67 -16.80
N LEU A 80 29.92 5.45 -16.00
CA LEU A 80 29.39 5.04 -14.70
C LEU A 80 27.87 5.15 -14.68
N PHE A 81 27.24 4.26 -13.93
CA PHE A 81 25.82 4.31 -13.63
C PHE A 81 25.65 4.85 -12.21
N VAL A 82 24.82 5.88 -12.08
CA VAL A 82 24.50 6.52 -10.81
C VAL A 82 23.04 6.24 -10.52
N ARG A 83 22.78 5.52 -9.43
CA ARG A 83 21.43 5.29 -8.91
C ARG A 83 21.18 6.25 -7.76
N VAL A 84 20.14 7.06 -7.91
CA VAL A 84 19.56 7.84 -6.81
C VAL A 84 18.31 7.13 -6.34
N THR A 85 18.25 6.83 -5.05
CA THR A 85 17.09 6.23 -4.38
C THR A 85 16.56 7.22 -3.36
N LEU A 86 15.28 7.56 -3.47
CA LEU A 86 14.56 8.34 -2.46
C LEU A 86 13.95 7.39 -1.46
N GLU A 87 14.19 7.63 -0.17
CA GLU A 87 13.82 6.74 0.91
C GLU A 87 12.93 7.46 1.93
N ARG A 88 12.02 6.70 2.55
CA ARG A 88 11.27 7.11 3.73
C ARG A 88 11.51 6.08 4.83
N GLY A 89 12.36 6.45 5.80
CA GLY A 89 12.87 5.49 6.78
C GLY A 89 13.77 4.46 6.08
N GLU A 90 13.37 3.18 6.11
CA GLU A 90 14.06 2.10 5.39
C GLU A 90 13.42 1.74 4.05
N ALA A 91 12.24 2.32 3.73
CA ALA A 91 11.53 2.03 2.49
C ALA A 91 12.06 2.86 1.32
N SER A 92 12.37 2.21 0.19
CA SER A 92 12.65 2.89 -1.09
C SER A 92 11.35 3.32 -1.75
N ILE A 93 11.15 4.63 -1.91
CA ILE A 93 9.94 5.23 -2.50
C ILE A 93 10.06 5.32 -4.02
N ALA A 94 11.21 5.77 -4.51
CA ALA A 94 11.49 5.91 -5.92
C ALA A 94 12.98 5.69 -6.16
N SER A 95 13.34 5.16 -7.32
CA SER A 95 14.73 5.05 -7.72
C SER A 95 14.89 5.43 -9.18
N ARG A 96 16.03 6.04 -9.51
CA ARG A 96 16.36 6.41 -10.87
C ARG A 96 17.84 6.16 -11.14
N VAL A 97 18.10 5.51 -12.25
CA VAL A 97 19.45 5.28 -12.77
C VAL A 97 19.72 6.25 -13.91
N VAL A 98 20.89 6.89 -13.88
CA VAL A 98 21.44 7.69 -14.98
C VAL A 98 22.85 7.21 -15.34
N ALA A 99 23.22 7.34 -16.61
CA ALA A 99 24.56 7.03 -17.10
C ALA A 99 25.35 8.33 -17.28
N VAL A 100 26.60 8.36 -16.80
CA VAL A 100 27.48 9.53 -16.89
C VAL A 100 28.89 9.11 -17.32
N GLN A 101 29.47 9.88 -18.23
CA GLN A 101 30.87 9.74 -18.59
C GLN A 101 31.72 10.67 -17.69
N THR A 102 32.56 10.08 -16.84
CA THR A 102 33.52 10.78 -15.98
C THR A 102 34.89 10.75 -16.65
N ARG A 103 35.32 11.86 -17.25
CA ARG A 103 36.71 12.04 -17.75
C ARG A 103 37.46 13.12 -16.98
N ASP A 104 36.71 14.09 -16.47
CA ASP A 104 37.14 15.16 -15.59
C ASP A 104 36.05 15.34 -14.53
N ALA A 105 36.17 16.36 -13.67
CA ALA A 105 35.08 16.73 -12.78
C ALA A 105 33.76 16.91 -13.55
N ARG A 106 32.67 16.34 -13.01
CA ARG A 106 31.33 16.38 -13.58
C ARG A 106 30.30 16.71 -12.52
N ALA A 107 29.29 17.49 -12.90
CA ALA A 107 28.10 17.71 -12.12
C ALA A 107 26.90 17.20 -12.92
N ILE A 108 26.06 16.40 -12.28
CA ILE A 108 24.85 15.84 -12.89
C ILE A 108 23.62 16.16 -12.04
N THR A 109 22.49 16.32 -12.71
CA THR A 109 21.19 16.53 -12.08
C THR A 109 20.29 15.35 -12.39
N VAL A 110 19.90 14.62 -11.35
CA VAL A 110 18.92 13.54 -11.47
C VAL A 110 17.54 14.13 -11.23
N VAL A 111 16.66 14.01 -12.22
CA VAL A 111 15.26 14.47 -12.13
C VAL A 111 14.37 13.28 -11.77
N MET A 112 13.71 13.30 -10.63
CA MET A 112 12.81 12.22 -10.22
C MET A 112 11.42 12.79 -10.03
N THR A 113 10.48 12.38 -10.88
CA THR A 113 9.11 12.87 -10.82
C THR A 113 8.18 11.79 -10.27
N ARG A 114 7.18 12.19 -9.48
CA ARG A 114 6.15 11.30 -8.93
C ARG A 114 5.32 10.61 -10.00
N SER A 115 5.23 11.19 -11.20
CA SER A 115 4.57 10.60 -12.36
C SER A 115 5.21 9.28 -12.83
N CYS A 116 6.41 8.96 -12.34
CA CYS A 116 7.06 7.67 -12.58
C CYS A 116 6.64 6.56 -11.60
N GLU A 117 5.79 6.82 -10.61
CA GLU A 117 5.27 5.79 -9.72
C GLU A 117 4.47 4.75 -10.50
N GLY A 118 4.82 3.47 -10.32
CA GLY A 118 4.19 2.35 -11.01
C GLY A 118 4.58 2.19 -12.49
N VAL A 119 5.37 3.10 -13.05
CA VAL A 119 5.87 2.97 -14.43
C VAL A 119 6.94 1.88 -14.49
N ARG A 120 6.73 0.87 -15.34
CA ARG A 120 7.69 -0.21 -15.58
C ARG A 120 8.44 0.04 -16.88
N CYS A 121 9.74 0.25 -16.78
CA CYS A 121 10.65 0.41 -17.91
C CYS A 121 11.56 -0.82 -18.06
N PRO A 122 11.89 -1.25 -19.29
CA PRO A 122 11.45 -0.69 -20.55
C PRO A 122 9.98 -1.09 -20.83
N GLY A 123 9.16 -0.11 -21.25
CA GLY A 123 7.80 -0.38 -21.72
C GLY A 123 7.81 -1.15 -23.06
N ALA A 124 6.72 -1.09 -23.82
CA ALA A 124 6.65 -1.74 -25.14
C ALA A 124 7.51 -1.07 -26.25
N GLY A 125 8.26 -0.02 -25.92
CA GLY A 125 9.01 0.81 -26.85
C GLY A 125 10.48 0.40 -27.00
N ASP A 126 11.38 1.38 -26.96
CA ASP A 126 12.82 1.17 -27.05
C ASP A 126 13.35 0.34 -25.86
N PRO A 127 14.01 -0.81 -26.08
CA PRO A 127 14.58 -1.61 -25.00
C PRO A 127 15.68 -0.88 -24.20
N ALA A 128 16.31 0.15 -24.76
CA ALA A 128 17.29 0.98 -24.05
C ALA A 128 16.62 1.98 -23.09
N ALA A 129 15.31 2.19 -23.18
CA ALA A 129 14.56 3.13 -22.34
C ALA A 129 14.23 2.51 -20.98
N THR A 130 15.24 2.26 -20.15
CA THR A 130 15.14 1.53 -18.88
C THR A 130 14.94 2.43 -17.65
N SER A 131 14.97 3.76 -17.81
CA SER A 131 14.78 4.75 -16.75
C SER A 131 13.47 5.52 -16.96
N CYS A 132 12.92 6.20 -15.96
CA CYS A 132 11.70 7.00 -16.10
C CYS A 132 11.90 8.46 -15.72
N VAL A 133 11.30 9.36 -16.52
CA VAL A 133 11.15 10.79 -16.23
C VAL A 133 9.79 11.26 -16.73
N GLY A 134 9.06 12.01 -15.90
CA GLY A 134 7.78 12.58 -16.33
C GLY A 134 6.72 11.52 -16.68
N GLY A 135 6.82 10.30 -16.15
CA GLY A 135 5.95 9.18 -16.50
C GLY A 135 6.29 8.50 -17.83
N VAL A 136 7.40 8.88 -18.47
CA VAL A 136 7.84 8.33 -19.75
C VAL A 136 9.14 7.55 -19.56
N CYS A 137 9.21 6.35 -20.15
CA CYS A 137 10.44 5.57 -20.18
C CYS A 137 11.47 6.23 -21.13
N VAL A 138 12.68 6.44 -20.65
CA VAL A 138 13.80 7.10 -21.33
C VAL A 138 15.11 6.32 -21.13
N SER A 139 16.09 6.59 -21.98
CA SER A 139 17.46 6.09 -21.78
C SER A 139 18.05 6.62 -20.47
N PRO A 140 18.89 5.85 -19.75
CA PRO A 140 19.68 6.36 -18.62
C PRO A 140 20.54 7.59 -18.97
N GLU A 141 20.86 7.82 -20.24
CA GLU A 141 21.60 9.00 -20.70
C GLU A 141 20.72 10.28 -20.74
N CYS A 142 19.39 10.16 -20.65
CA CYS A 142 18.51 11.33 -20.60
C CYS A 142 18.69 12.09 -19.28
N THR A 143 19.44 13.18 -19.30
CA THR A 143 19.59 14.10 -18.16
C THR A 143 19.47 15.56 -18.62
N PRO A 144 19.27 16.52 -17.71
CA PRO A 144 19.30 17.95 -18.06
C PRO A 144 20.61 18.39 -18.74
N GLU A 145 21.71 17.70 -18.46
CA GLU A 145 23.02 17.94 -19.08
C GLU A 145 23.19 17.29 -20.46
N THR A 146 22.31 16.35 -20.82
CA THR A 146 22.28 15.63 -22.11
C THR A 146 20.86 15.65 -22.71
N PRO A 147 20.29 16.85 -22.98
CA PRO A 147 18.90 17.00 -23.38
C PRO A 147 18.56 16.32 -24.72
N GLU A 148 19.55 16.10 -25.59
CA GLU A 148 19.39 15.37 -26.86
C GLU A 148 19.02 13.90 -26.69
N ALA A 149 19.33 13.30 -25.53
CA ALA A 149 18.94 11.93 -25.18
C ALA A 149 17.54 11.87 -24.56
N CYS A 150 16.91 13.02 -24.30
CA CYS A 150 15.57 13.12 -23.72
C CYS A 150 14.49 13.36 -24.78
N PRO A 151 13.24 12.95 -24.49
CA PRO A 151 12.08 13.39 -25.27
C PRO A 151 11.94 14.93 -25.25
N PRO A 152 11.19 15.50 -26.21
CA PRO A 152 10.85 16.92 -26.17
C PRO A 152 10.24 17.31 -24.82
N PRO A 153 10.62 18.47 -24.24
CA PRO A 153 10.11 18.89 -22.94
C PRO A 153 8.60 19.16 -23.00
N GLU A 154 7.91 18.78 -21.94
CA GLU A 154 6.50 19.10 -21.70
C GLU A 154 6.32 20.59 -21.33
N CYS A 155 7.32 21.17 -20.66
CA CYS A 155 7.30 22.54 -20.17
C CYS A 155 8.68 23.21 -20.24
N VAL A 156 8.67 24.53 -20.35
CA VAL A 156 9.80 25.43 -20.14
C VAL A 156 9.59 26.29 -18.89
N ALA A 157 8.33 26.54 -18.51
CA ALA A 157 7.95 27.33 -17.36
C ALA A 157 6.76 26.73 -16.59
N ASP A 158 6.66 27.05 -15.30
CA ASP A 158 5.61 26.55 -14.39
C ASP A 158 4.18 26.80 -14.92
N SER A 159 3.98 27.90 -15.65
CA SER A 159 2.67 28.29 -16.22
C SER A 159 2.18 27.39 -17.35
N GLU A 160 3.07 26.58 -17.95
CA GLU A 160 2.73 25.64 -19.02
C GLU A 160 2.22 24.31 -18.46
N CYS A 161 2.41 24.08 -17.16
CA CYS A 161 1.95 22.89 -16.46
C CYS A 161 0.52 23.07 -15.95
N SER A 162 -0.30 22.03 -16.11
CA SER A 162 -1.67 22.02 -15.61
C SER A 162 -1.70 22.06 -14.09
N ALA A 163 -2.61 22.86 -13.52
CA ALA A 163 -2.86 22.83 -12.09
C ALA A 163 -3.36 21.42 -11.69
N GLY A 164 -2.71 20.82 -10.69
CA GLY A 164 -3.12 19.53 -10.14
C GLY A 164 -4.47 19.59 -9.41
N SER A 165 -4.97 18.42 -9.00
CA SER A 165 -6.23 18.30 -8.24
C SER A 165 -6.12 18.74 -6.77
N VAL A 166 -4.90 18.93 -6.25
CA VAL A 166 -4.63 19.28 -4.85
C VAL A 166 -4.58 20.81 -4.68
N PRO A 167 -5.51 21.44 -3.93
CA PRO A 167 -5.63 22.90 -3.86
C PRO A 167 -4.41 23.64 -3.28
N CYS A 168 -3.67 22.98 -2.39
CA CYS A 168 -2.48 23.55 -1.78
C CYS A 168 -1.21 23.37 -2.65
N ALA A 169 -1.27 22.59 -3.74
CA ALA A 169 -0.14 22.38 -4.61
C ALA A 169 -0.16 23.37 -5.79
N ALA A 170 1.02 23.77 -6.25
CA ALA A 170 1.21 24.60 -7.42
C ALA A 170 1.97 23.81 -8.51
N PRO A 171 1.61 23.97 -9.80
CA PRO A 171 2.37 23.37 -10.88
C PRO A 171 3.80 23.92 -10.92
N VAL A 172 4.77 23.07 -11.26
CA VAL A 172 6.18 23.43 -11.39
C VAL A 172 6.83 22.66 -12.55
N CYS A 173 7.72 23.34 -13.28
CA CYS A 173 8.49 22.71 -14.35
C CYS A 173 9.84 22.17 -13.82
N LEU A 174 9.95 20.85 -13.77
CA LEU A 174 11.13 20.11 -13.33
C LEU A 174 11.98 19.71 -14.53
N ALA A 175 12.75 20.68 -15.06
CA ALA A 175 13.70 20.45 -16.14
C ALA A 175 13.08 19.75 -17.37
N GLY A 176 11.92 20.23 -17.81
CA GLY A 176 11.22 19.69 -18.98
C GLY A 176 10.05 18.76 -18.67
N SER A 177 9.82 18.40 -17.41
CA SER A 177 8.65 17.61 -16.99
C SER A 177 7.79 18.36 -15.99
N CYS A 178 6.48 18.29 -16.15
CA CYS A 178 5.57 18.89 -15.19
C CYS A 178 5.50 18.08 -13.90
N GLY A 179 5.52 18.79 -12.78
CA GLY A 179 5.32 18.24 -11.44
C GLY A 179 4.51 19.17 -10.56
N LEU A 180 4.37 18.81 -9.28
CA LEU A 180 3.63 19.59 -8.30
C LEU A 180 4.51 19.98 -7.10
N ARG A 181 4.49 21.25 -6.74
CA ARG A 181 5.16 21.78 -5.55
C ARG A 181 4.13 22.09 -4.46
N GLY A 182 4.36 21.59 -3.24
CA GLY A 182 3.54 21.99 -2.10
C GLY A 182 3.70 23.48 -1.77
N ASP A 183 2.61 24.16 -1.47
CA ASP A 183 2.59 25.54 -0.98
C ASP A 183 2.01 25.56 0.44
N ASP A 184 2.91 25.45 1.43
CA ASP A 184 2.55 25.42 2.86
C ASP A 184 1.75 26.66 3.29
N ALA A 185 1.93 27.80 2.61
CA ALA A 185 1.19 29.02 2.89
C ALA A 185 -0.33 28.90 2.60
N ARG A 186 -0.74 27.86 1.87
CA ARG A 186 -2.15 27.53 1.60
C ARG A 186 -2.77 26.61 2.64
N CYS A 187 -2.02 26.21 3.66
CA CYS A 187 -2.44 25.30 4.70
C CYS A 187 -2.24 25.89 6.09
N GLU A 188 -3.08 25.49 7.04
CA GLU A 188 -2.79 25.62 8.48
C GLU A 188 -1.87 24.46 8.91
N GLY A 189 -0.76 24.32 8.21
CA GLY A 189 0.07 23.12 8.24
C GLY A 189 1.05 23.09 7.07
N ARG A 190 1.30 21.90 6.54
CA ARG A 190 2.14 21.67 5.38
C ARG A 190 1.30 21.18 4.21
N CYS A 191 1.69 21.53 2.99
CA CYS A 191 1.08 20.95 1.81
C CYS A 191 1.83 19.68 1.39
N ASP A 192 1.15 18.54 1.44
CA ASP A 192 1.56 17.33 0.73
C ASP A 192 0.94 17.36 -0.69
N PRO A 193 1.74 17.37 -1.77
CA PRO A 193 1.23 17.43 -3.14
C PRO A 193 0.41 16.21 -3.59
N ARG A 194 0.37 15.14 -2.78
CA ARG A 194 -0.42 13.92 -3.01
C ARG A 194 -1.77 13.95 -2.32
N VAL A 195 -1.80 14.35 -1.04
CA VAL A 195 -2.99 14.24 -0.18
C VAL A 195 -3.62 15.57 0.18
N GLY A 196 -2.90 16.69 0.07
CA GLY A 196 -3.36 18.02 0.46
C GLY A 196 -2.75 18.54 1.75
N CYS A 197 -3.47 19.43 2.43
CA CYS A 197 -2.98 20.02 3.68
C CYS A 197 -2.90 18.96 4.78
N VAL A 198 -1.70 18.76 5.31
CA VAL A 198 -1.42 17.92 6.48
C VAL A 198 -1.03 18.82 7.65
N GLY A 199 -1.59 18.58 8.83
CA GLY A 199 -1.26 19.37 10.03
C GLY A 199 0.21 19.22 10.42
N VAL A 200 0.81 20.25 11.01
CA VAL A 200 2.08 20.06 11.74
C VAL A 200 1.72 19.41 13.06
N PRO A 201 2.38 18.32 13.49
CA PRO A 201 2.20 17.85 14.86
C PRO A 201 2.57 18.98 15.81
N ASP A 202 1.63 19.39 16.67
CA ASP A 202 1.86 20.39 17.70
C ASP A 202 2.99 19.89 18.62
N ALA A 203 4.17 20.49 18.48
CA ALA A 203 5.22 20.41 19.48
C ALA A 203 4.67 21.09 20.74
N GLY A 204 4.27 20.27 21.71
CA GLY A 204 3.16 20.60 22.60
C GLY A 204 3.30 21.86 23.45
N VAL A 205 2.13 22.43 23.77
CA VAL A 205 1.93 23.29 24.95
C VAL A 205 0.47 23.14 25.41
N ASP A 206 0.35 22.81 26.70
CA ASP A 206 -0.75 22.95 27.65
C ASP A 206 -2.05 22.12 27.54
N ALA A 207 -2.09 21.15 28.45
CA ALA A 207 -3.29 20.72 29.15
C ALA A 207 -4.07 21.93 29.70
N GLY A 208 -5.05 22.39 28.93
CA GLY A 208 -6.10 23.30 29.38
C GLY A 208 -7.45 22.60 29.28
N LEU A 209 -8.05 22.30 30.44
CA LEU A 209 -9.43 21.83 30.56
C LEU A 209 -10.39 22.74 29.77
N ASP A 210 -11.07 22.16 28.78
CA ASP A 210 -12.47 22.50 28.53
C ASP A 210 -13.27 21.23 28.25
N ALA A 211 -14.42 21.15 28.89
CA ALA A 211 -15.32 20.01 28.90
C ALA A 211 -16.24 20.07 27.68
N GLY A 212 -15.75 19.55 26.56
CA GLY A 212 -16.55 19.08 25.44
C GLY A 212 -16.30 17.59 25.25
N THR A 213 -17.34 16.80 24.99
CA THR A 213 -17.22 15.37 24.65
C THR A 213 -16.16 15.19 23.56
N PRO A 214 -15.14 14.33 23.75
CA PRO A 214 -14.20 14.03 22.67
C PRO A 214 -14.98 13.35 21.56
N ASP A 215 -15.13 14.02 20.42
CA ASP A 215 -15.24 13.29 19.18
C ASP A 215 -13.94 12.51 19.07
N ALA A 216 -14.04 11.19 19.25
CA ALA A 216 -12.96 10.25 19.03
C ALA A 216 -12.57 10.34 17.55
N GLY A 217 -11.72 11.31 17.20
CA GLY A 217 -11.00 11.29 15.94
C GLY A 217 -10.32 9.93 15.85
N ALA A 218 -10.44 9.28 14.69
CA ALA A 218 -9.89 7.96 14.43
C ALA A 218 -8.49 7.86 15.04
N ALA A 219 -8.28 6.86 15.91
CA ALA A 219 -6.99 6.67 16.55
C ALA A 219 -5.91 6.65 15.47
N ASP A 220 -4.80 7.35 15.70
CA ASP A 220 -3.67 7.31 14.76
C ASP A 220 -3.28 5.86 14.54
N CYS A 221 -3.56 5.35 13.34
CA CYS A 221 -3.36 3.95 12.97
C CYS A 221 -1.95 3.50 13.40
N ALA A 222 -0.93 4.31 13.12
CA ALA A 222 0.46 3.95 13.38
C ALA A 222 0.76 3.80 14.88
N ALA A 223 -0.01 4.48 15.74
CA ALA A 223 0.17 4.40 17.19
C ALA A 223 -0.53 3.17 17.82
N VAL A 224 -1.60 2.66 17.20
CA VAL A 224 -2.45 1.61 17.79
C VAL A 224 -2.44 0.28 17.04
N CYS A 225 -2.00 0.26 15.78
CA CYS A 225 -1.94 -0.95 14.98
C CYS A 225 -0.79 -1.86 15.46
N PRO A 226 -1.07 -3.14 15.79
CA PRO A 226 -0.01 -4.10 16.10
C PRO A 226 0.75 -4.58 14.86
N GLY A 227 0.25 -4.29 13.66
CA GLY A 227 0.88 -4.59 12.38
C GLY A 227 1.43 -3.34 11.70
N GLU A 228 1.28 -3.27 10.37
CA GLU A 228 1.73 -2.15 9.55
C GLU A 228 0.54 -1.25 9.17
N CYS A 229 0.69 0.07 9.25
CA CYS A 229 -0.34 0.98 8.78
C CYS A 229 -0.08 1.43 7.35
N VAL A 230 -0.96 1.00 6.45
CA VAL A 230 -0.91 1.33 5.02
C VAL A 230 -2.11 2.19 4.69
N ALA A 231 -1.87 3.47 4.36
CA ALA A 231 -2.92 4.43 4.00
C ALA A 231 -4.06 4.55 5.05
N GLY A 232 -3.73 4.45 6.34
CA GLY A 232 -4.71 4.53 7.44
C GLY A 232 -5.46 3.22 7.70
N VAL A 233 -5.10 2.14 7.03
CA VAL A 233 -5.60 0.77 7.29
C VAL A 233 -4.53 -0.01 8.04
N CYS A 234 -4.90 -0.62 9.16
CA CYS A 234 -4.04 -1.50 9.93
C CYS A 234 -3.94 -2.88 9.23
N GLU A 235 -2.83 -3.17 8.59
CA GLU A 235 -2.54 -4.45 7.96
C GLU A 235 -1.82 -5.40 8.93
N ILE A 236 -2.45 -6.54 9.23
CA ILE A 236 -1.89 -7.60 10.09
C ILE A 236 -1.69 -8.85 9.24
N ILE A 237 -0.45 -9.34 9.13
CA ILE A 237 -0.09 -10.42 8.22
C ILE A 237 0.51 -11.60 9.00
N ASN A 238 -0.06 -12.79 8.85
CA ASN A 238 0.47 -14.06 9.38
C ASN A 238 0.76 -14.06 10.88
N GLU A 239 -0.03 -13.32 11.65
CA GLU A 239 0.08 -13.32 13.11
C GLU A 239 -0.63 -14.51 13.73
N ARG A 240 -0.15 -14.96 14.88
CA ARG A 240 -0.81 -16.05 15.61
C ARG A 240 -2.21 -15.64 16.06
N THR A 241 -2.37 -14.41 16.51
CA THR A 241 -3.65 -13.82 16.94
C THR A 241 -3.72 -12.41 16.39
N ALA A 242 -4.58 -12.18 15.41
CA ALA A 242 -4.76 -10.86 14.83
C ALA A 242 -5.82 -10.08 15.62
N ARG A 243 -5.44 -8.93 16.19
CA ARG A 243 -6.34 -8.04 16.91
C ARG A 243 -6.31 -6.67 16.27
N CYS A 244 -7.38 -6.33 15.58
CA CYS A 244 -7.56 -5.01 15.01
C CYS A 244 -7.85 -4.00 16.13
N PRO A 245 -7.25 -2.80 16.07
CA PRO A 245 -7.55 -1.72 17.01
C PRO A 245 -8.90 -1.08 16.71
N ASP A 246 -9.57 -0.61 17.77
CA ASP A 246 -10.82 0.14 17.65
C ASP A 246 -10.60 1.50 16.96
N GLY A 247 -11.58 1.95 16.19
CA GLY A 247 -11.60 3.22 15.48
C GLY A 247 -10.73 3.28 14.22
N VAL A 248 -10.04 2.19 13.84
CA VAL A 248 -9.12 2.15 12.70
C VAL A 248 -9.49 1.01 11.74
N PRO A 249 -9.69 1.30 10.44
CA PRO A 249 -9.93 0.25 9.46
C PRO A 249 -8.81 -0.79 9.47
N CYS A 250 -9.15 -2.06 9.34
CA CYS A 250 -8.19 -3.15 9.51
C CYS A 250 -8.27 -4.15 8.35
N ARG A 251 -7.11 -4.63 7.90
CA ARG A 251 -7.01 -5.74 6.96
C ARG A 251 -6.14 -6.83 7.55
N VAL A 252 -6.69 -8.03 7.70
CA VAL A 252 -5.98 -9.20 8.21
C VAL A 252 -5.75 -10.18 7.08
N ARG A 253 -4.50 -10.60 6.88
CA ARG A 253 -4.12 -11.62 5.89
C ARG A 253 -3.48 -12.79 6.59
N CYS A 254 -4.13 -13.95 6.51
CA CYS A 254 -3.64 -15.17 7.13
C CYS A 254 -3.33 -16.21 6.06
N SER A 255 -2.12 -16.75 6.11
CA SER A 255 -1.64 -17.81 5.21
C SER A 255 -1.76 -19.20 5.85
N VAL A 256 -1.17 -20.21 5.20
CA VAL A 256 -1.20 -21.63 5.60
C VAL A 256 -0.97 -21.87 7.10
N ASN A 257 -2.01 -22.33 7.80
CA ASN A 257 -2.02 -22.62 9.24
C ASN A 257 -1.71 -21.44 10.18
N GLU A 258 -1.95 -20.21 9.75
CA GLU A 258 -1.80 -19.01 10.59
C GLU A 258 -3.10 -18.64 11.34
N CYS A 259 -3.06 -17.55 12.10
CA CYS A 259 -4.22 -17.00 12.82
C CYS A 259 -4.91 -18.02 13.75
N ARG A 260 -4.12 -18.96 14.30
CA ARG A 260 -4.60 -20.06 15.16
C ARG A 260 -5.25 -19.58 16.46
N GLY A 261 -4.87 -18.40 16.93
CA GLY A 261 -5.44 -17.73 18.10
C GLY A 261 -6.70 -16.92 17.80
N GLY A 262 -7.09 -16.82 16.53
CA GLY A 262 -8.26 -16.09 16.06
C GLY A 262 -7.95 -14.70 15.51
N VAL A 263 -8.96 -14.14 14.85
CA VAL A 263 -9.00 -12.78 14.30
C VAL A 263 -10.10 -12.00 15.01
N PHE A 264 -9.80 -10.79 15.49
CA PHE A 264 -10.72 -9.95 16.25
C PHE A 264 -10.76 -8.54 15.63
N CYS A 265 -11.89 -8.14 15.07
CA CYS A 265 -11.99 -6.97 14.18
C CYS A 265 -12.26 -5.61 14.84
N GLY A 266 -12.60 -5.54 16.13
CA GLY A 266 -12.91 -4.27 16.81
C GLY A 266 -14.26 -3.67 16.38
N ASP A 267 -14.33 -2.34 16.24
CA ASP A 267 -15.55 -1.57 15.88
C ASP A 267 -15.47 -0.83 14.51
N ALA A 268 -14.29 -0.76 13.90
CA ALA A 268 -14.07 -0.14 12.60
C ALA A 268 -14.20 -1.16 11.44
N PRO A 269 -14.25 -0.72 10.16
CA PRO A 269 -14.33 -1.63 9.01
C PRO A 269 -13.16 -2.63 8.99
N CYS A 270 -13.46 -3.91 8.78
CA CYS A 270 -12.50 -5.00 8.87
C CYS A 270 -12.59 -5.93 7.65
N THR A 271 -11.47 -6.17 6.98
CA THR A 271 -11.36 -7.18 5.92
C THR A 271 -10.45 -8.32 6.39
N VAL A 272 -10.92 -9.56 6.28
CA VAL A 272 -10.17 -10.76 6.67
C VAL A 272 -10.01 -11.65 5.44
N GLU A 273 -8.78 -11.83 4.99
CA GLU A 273 -8.42 -12.69 3.86
C GLU A 273 -7.69 -13.94 4.37
N CYS A 274 -8.35 -15.10 4.26
CA CYS A 274 -7.85 -16.39 4.71
C CYS A 274 -7.43 -17.22 3.49
N VAL A 275 -6.12 -17.26 3.21
CA VAL A 275 -5.55 -17.91 2.02
C VAL A 275 -4.68 -19.11 2.37
N GLY A 276 -4.71 -20.14 1.51
CA GLY A 276 -3.95 -21.38 1.70
C GLY A 276 -4.47 -22.26 2.85
N LEU A 277 -4.09 -23.54 2.84
CA LEU A 277 -4.68 -24.58 3.70
C LEU A 277 -4.78 -24.17 5.19
N GLY A 278 -6.01 -24.03 5.69
CA GLY A 278 -6.29 -23.64 7.07
C GLY A 278 -5.85 -22.22 7.41
N GLY A 279 -6.08 -21.26 6.50
CA GLY A 279 -5.65 -19.87 6.60
C GLY A 279 -6.06 -19.18 7.90
N CYS A 280 -7.29 -19.38 8.37
CA CYS A 280 -7.82 -18.78 9.59
C CYS A 280 -8.28 -19.87 10.57
N ARG A 281 -7.35 -20.66 11.08
CA ARG A 281 -7.68 -21.84 11.89
C ARG A 281 -8.34 -21.53 13.25
N GLY A 282 -8.26 -20.27 13.70
CA GLY A 282 -8.97 -19.78 14.88
C GLY A 282 -10.41 -19.34 14.58
N VAL A 283 -11.05 -18.70 15.55
CA VAL A 283 -12.33 -18.02 15.34
C VAL A 283 -12.10 -16.68 14.64
N VAL A 284 -12.99 -16.28 13.74
CA VAL A 284 -13.08 -14.91 13.22
C VAL A 284 -14.23 -14.22 13.94
N GLU A 285 -13.92 -13.21 14.73
CA GLU A 285 -14.87 -12.45 15.54
C GLU A 285 -14.95 -11.00 15.03
N CYS A 286 -16.03 -10.71 14.31
CA CYS A 286 -16.25 -9.38 13.70
C CYS A 286 -16.55 -8.29 14.74
N GLY A 287 -16.92 -8.66 15.97
CA GLY A 287 -17.10 -7.72 17.07
C GLY A 287 -18.23 -6.71 16.84
N ALA A 288 -17.92 -5.42 17.04
CA ALA A 288 -18.84 -4.32 16.80
C ALA A 288 -18.59 -3.62 15.45
N SER A 289 -17.80 -4.24 14.56
CA SER A 289 -17.41 -3.68 13.28
C SER A 289 -18.62 -3.22 12.48
N SER A 290 -18.55 -1.99 11.97
CA SER A 290 -19.58 -1.43 11.09
C SER A 290 -19.69 -2.18 9.76
N ASP A 291 -18.58 -2.72 9.25
CA ASP A 291 -18.51 -3.53 8.03
C ASP A 291 -17.38 -4.57 8.14
N CYS A 292 -17.73 -5.85 8.20
CA CYS A 292 -16.81 -6.97 8.31
C CYS A 292 -16.89 -7.83 7.04
N ASP A 293 -15.85 -7.82 6.22
CA ASP A 293 -15.72 -8.65 5.01
C ASP A 293 -14.78 -9.83 5.26
N VAL A 294 -15.28 -11.05 5.20
CA VAL A 294 -14.51 -12.28 5.44
C VAL A 294 -14.44 -13.11 4.17
N GLN A 295 -13.24 -13.24 3.62
CA GLN A 295 -12.94 -14.01 2.42
C GLN A 295 -12.19 -15.28 2.79
N CYS A 296 -12.88 -16.41 2.69
CA CYS A 296 -12.33 -17.74 2.89
C CYS A 296 -12.03 -18.33 1.51
N ASP A 297 -10.76 -18.26 1.12
CA ASP A 297 -10.22 -18.76 -0.15
C ASP A 297 -9.30 -19.97 0.13
N SER A 298 -9.71 -20.86 1.03
CA SER A 298 -8.85 -21.94 1.48
C SER A 298 -9.59 -23.12 2.05
N PHE A 299 -9.29 -24.33 1.55
CA PHE A 299 -9.83 -25.58 2.07
C PHE A 299 -9.78 -25.65 3.60
N ARG A 300 -10.96 -25.67 4.24
CA ARG A 300 -11.14 -25.64 5.71
C ARG A 300 -10.52 -24.41 6.38
N GLY A 301 -10.65 -23.27 5.70
CA GLY A 301 -10.02 -22.01 6.06
C GLY A 301 -10.60 -21.36 7.30
N CYS A 302 -11.92 -21.47 7.50
CA CYS A 302 -12.67 -20.68 8.45
C CYS A 302 -13.59 -21.57 9.32
N PRO A 303 -13.10 -22.09 10.46
CA PRO A 303 -13.86 -23.07 11.23
C PRO A 303 -15.02 -22.46 12.03
N ASP A 304 -14.94 -21.19 12.42
CA ASP A 304 -16.01 -20.50 13.16
C ASP A 304 -15.94 -18.99 12.87
N ILE A 305 -17.00 -18.46 12.25
CA ILE A 305 -17.17 -17.03 11.97
C ILE A 305 -18.33 -16.52 12.81
N ARG A 306 -18.06 -15.49 13.60
CA ARG A 306 -19.04 -14.82 14.46
C ARG A 306 -19.19 -13.38 13.99
N CYS A 307 -20.26 -13.14 13.26
CA CYS A 307 -20.62 -11.81 12.81
C CYS A 307 -21.02 -10.92 13.99
N GLY A 308 -20.90 -9.61 13.79
CA GLY A 308 -21.31 -8.58 14.73
C GLY A 308 -22.72 -8.06 14.46
N THR A 309 -23.03 -6.89 15.03
CA THR A 309 -24.28 -6.15 14.76
C THR A 309 -24.20 -5.24 13.53
N GLY A 310 -23.02 -5.08 12.92
CA GLY A 310 -22.86 -4.34 11.67
C GLY A 310 -23.13 -5.19 10.44
N ARG A 311 -22.71 -4.69 9.26
CA ARG A 311 -22.73 -5.47 8.03
C ARG A 311 -21.65 -6.56 8.10
N CYS A 312 -21.99 -7.79 7.77
CA CYS A 312 -21.08 -8.92 7.73
C CYS A 312 -21.20 -9.62 6.37
N THR A 313 -20.17 -9.55 5.55
CA THR A 313 -20.11 -10.25 4.26
C THR A 313 -19.18 -11.45 4.40
N VAL A 314 -19.64 -12.64 4.02
CA VAL A 314 -18.86 -13.88 4.14
C VAL A 314 -18.86 -14.61 2.80
N ALA A 315 -17.68 -14.76 2.21
CA ALA A 315 -17.46 -15.52 0.98
C ALA A 315 -16.72 -16.82 1.28
N CYS A 316 -17.38 -17.96 1.05
CA CYS A 316 -16.85 -19.31 1.26
C CYS A 316 -16.56 -19.93 -0.11
N ARG A 317 -15.36 -19.72 -0.65
CA ARG A 317 -15.05 -19.99 -2.06
C ARG A 317 -14.60 -21.44 -2.32
N GLU A 318 -13.88 -22.06 -1.39
CA GLU A 318 -13.39 -23.44 -1.55
C GLU A 318 -14.24 -24.45 -0.74
N ASP A 319 -14.00 -25.74 -0.98
CA ASP A 319 -14.73 -26.85 -0.35
C ASP A 319 -14.47 -26.95 1.16
N ASP A 320 -15.51 -27.23 1.95
CA ASP A 320 -15.47 -27.31 3.42
C ASP A 320 -14.90 -26.05 4.14
N ASP A 321 -14.94 -24.87 3.52
CA ASP A 321 -14.28 -23.65 4.03
C ASP A 321 -14.88 -23.09 5.32
N CYS A 322 -16.19 -22.83 5.33
CA CYS A 322 -16.91 -22.20 6.44
C CYS A 322 -17.73 -23.26 7.19
N ASN A 323 -17.13 -23.80 8.25
CA ASN A 323 -17.81 -24.83 9.04
C ASN A 323 -18.98 -24.27 9.85
N ARG A 324 -18.84 -23.05 10.35
CA ARG A 324 -19.88 -22.39 11.12
C ARG A 324 -19.88 -20.89 10.88
N VAL A 325 -21.05 -20.34 10.56
CA VAL A 325 -21.28 -18.89 10.49
C VAL A 325 -22.45 -18.55 11.40
N THR A 326 -22.24 -17.63 12.35
CA THR A 326 -23.28 -17.18 13.28
C THR A 326 -23.56 -15.70 13.05
N CYS A 327 -24.80 -15.39 12.65
CA CYS A 327 -25.30 -14.03 12.49
C CYS A 327 -26.19 -13.67 13.69
N PRO A 328 -25.77 -12.77 14.60
CA PRO A 328 -26.52 -12.45 15.80
C PRO A 328 -27.73 -11.55 15.51
N PRO A 329 -28.65 -11.37 16.46
CA PRO A 329 -29.76 -10.43 16.34
C PRO A 329 -29.26 -9.01 16.08
N GLY A 330 -29.89 -8.30 15.15
CA GLY A 330 -29.55 -6.92 14.78
C GLY A 330 -28.36 -6.77 13.83
N GLY A 331 -27.66 -7.86 13.48
CA GLY A 331 -26.65 -7.87 12.41
C GLY A 331 -27.27 -8.05 11.02
N THR A 332 -26.58 -7.57 10.00
CA THR A 332 -26.96 -7.75 8.59
C THR A 332 -25.91 -8.62 7.90
N CYS A 333 -26.26 -9.84 7.52
CA CYS A 333 -25.32 -10.83 7.03
C CYS A 333 -25.59 -11.20 5.57
N GLU A 334 -24.57 -11.14 4.73
CA GLU A 334 -24.58 -11.59 3.34
C GLU A 334 -23.59 -12.74 3.18
N ILE A 335 -24.09 -13.94 2.87
CA ILE A 335 -23.30 -15.18 2.87
C ILE A 335 -23.39 -15.85 1.50
N ALA A 336 -22.23 -16.01 0.85
CA ALA A 336 -22.09 -16.68 -0.44
C ALA A 336 -21.32 -18.00 -0.27
N CYS A 337 -21.98 -19.11 -0.60
CA CYS A 337 -21.43 -20.46 -0.48
C CYS A 337 -21.18 -21.04 -1.87
N GLU A 338 -19.92 -21.06 -2.32
CA GLU A 338 -19.53 -21.47 -3.67
C GLU A 338 -18.94 -22.89 -3.72
N GLY A 339 -18.09 -23.25 -2.75
CA GLY A 339 -17.51 -24.60 -2.63
C GLY A 339 -18.51 -25.66 -2.15
N VAL A 340 -18.23 -26.93 -2.45
CA VAL A 340 -19.02 -28.08 -1.97
C VAL A 340 -18.88 -28.20 -0.46
N GLY A 341 -20.01 -28.23 0.25
CA GLY A 341 -20.03 -28.26 1.71
C GLY A 341 -19.40 -27.03 2.37
N SER A 342 -19.13 -25.97 1.61
CA SER A 342 -18.45 -24.76 2.08
C SER A 342 -19.21 -24.08 3.21
N CYS A 343 -20.51 -24.29 3.34
CA CYS A 343 -21.34 -23.77 4.43
C CYS A 343 -21.96 -24.93 5.20
N ALA A 344 -21.20 -25.49 6.14
CA ALA A 344 -21.63 -26.68 6.88
C ALA A 344 -22.70 -26.37 7.94
N GLY A 345 -22.71 -25.15 8.48
CA GLY A 345 -23.68 -24.71 9.48
C GLY A 345 -23.82 -23.20 9.56
N ILE A 346 -24.95 -22.67 9.09
CA ILE A 346 -25.30 -21.25 9.21
C ILE A 346 -26.41 -21.10 10.26
N ILE A 347 -26.20 -20.21 11.24
CA ILE A 347 -27.19 -19.86 12.26
C ILE A 347 -27.52 -18.39 12.10
N CYS A 348 -28.77 -18.10 11.76
CA CYS A 348 -29.26 -16.76 11.51
C CYS A 348 -30.29 -16.33 12.57
N GLU A 349 -29.96 -15.28 13.29
CA GLU A 349 -30.84 -14.60 14.25
C GLU A 349 -31.10 -13.13 13.86
N GLY A 350 -30.26 -12.56 12.99
CA GLY A 350 -30.40 -11.20 12.43
C GLY A 350 -31.11 -11.15 11.07
N ASP A 351 -30.66 -10.24 10.20
CA ASP A 351 -31.12 -10.10 8.81
C ASP A 351 -30.12 -10.79 7.88
N CYS A 352 -30.51 -11.94 7.32
CA CYS A 352 -29.63 -12.78 6.51
C CYS A 352 -30.04 -12.82 5.03
N ALA A 353 -29.06 -12.71 4.14
CA ALA A 353 -29.16 -13.05 2.73
C ALA A 353 -28.14 -14.14 2.40
N ILE A 354 -28.60 -15.32 2.00
CA ILE A 354 -27.76 -16.52 1.82
C ILE A 354 -27.94 -17.07 0.41
N THR A 355 -26.82 -17.32 -0.28
CA THR A 355 -26.82 -17.97 -1.60
C THR A 355 -26.17 -19.35 -1.53
N CYS A 356 -26.93 -20.38 -1.88
CA CYS A 356 -26.54 -21.80 -1.87
C CYS A 356 -26.67 -22.43 -3.27
N GLY A 357 -25.60 -23.04 -3.76
CA GLY A 357 -25.63 -23.99 -4.87
C GLY A 357 -26.09 -25.39 -4.42
N ASP A 358 -26.20 -26.34 -5.36
CA ASP A 358 -26.79 -27.68 -5.15
C ASP A 358 -26.23 -28.43 -3.93
N THR A 359 -24.92 -28.37 -3.70
CA THR A 359 -24.24 -29.10 -2.61
C THR A 359 -23.39 -28.19 -1.72
N THR A 360 -23.61 -26.87 -1.75
CA THR A 360 -22.73 -25.92 -1.05
C THR A 360 -23.14 -25.72 0.41
N CYS A 361 -24.44 -25.76 0.71
CA CYS A 361 -24.99 -25.62 2.07
C CYS A 361 -25.45 -26.96 2.66
N GLN A 362 -25.00 -27.28 3.88
CA GLN A 362 -25.34 -28.53 4.56
C GLN A 362 -26.29 -28.36 5.75
N ALA A 363 -26.33 -27.17 6.35
CA ALA A 363 -27.33 -26.82 7.36
C ALA A 363 -27.48 -25.30 7.42
N VAL A 364 -28.70 -24.81 7.27
CA VAL A 364 -29.03 -23.38 7.41
C VAL A 364 -30.22 -23.25 8.35
N ASP A 365 -30.05 -22.56 9.48
CA ASP A 365 -31.11 -22.33 10.46
C ASP A 365 -31.50 -20.86 10.52
N CYS A 366 -32.69 -20.56 9.98
CA CYS A 366 -33.28 -19.23 9.95
C CYS A 366 -34.52 -19.09 10.85
N ARG A 367 -34.81 -20.07 11.71
CA ARG A 367 -36.04 -20.08 12.52
C ARG A 367 -36.12 -18.88 13.47
N ALA A 368 -34.97 -18.48 14.00
CA ALA A 368 -34.84 -17.36 14.94
C ALA A 368 -34.60 -16.01 14.25
N ALA A 369 -34.33 -15.98 12.94
CA ALA A 369 -33.97 -14.77 12.19
C ALA A 369 -35.09 -13.72 12.18
N CYS A 370 -34.71 -12.44 12.21
CA CYS A 370 -35.66 -11.34 12.03
C CYS A 370 -36.13 -11.28 10.56
N ALA A 371 -35.17 -11.31 9.62
CA ALA A 371 -35.38 -11.52 8.20
C ALA A 371 -34.37 -12.56 7.68
N CYS A 372 -34.81 -13.45 6.80
CA CYS A 372 -33.90 -14.42 6.17
C CYS A 372 -34.37 -14.76 4.76
N ASP A 373 -33.57 -14.34 3.78
CA ASP A 373 -33.69 -14.69 2.39
C ASP A 373 -32.63 -15.72 2.02
N VAL A 374 -33.06 -16.92 1.64
CA VAL A 374 -32.17 -17.99 1.18
C VAL A 374 -32.51 -18.32 -0.26
N GLY A 375 -31.56 -18.07 -1.17
CA GLY A 375 -31.60 -18.63 -2.51
C GLY A 375 -30.86 -19.94 -2.53
N CYS A 376 -31.55 -21.07 -2.72
CA CYS A 376 -30.91 -22.38 -2.85
C CYS A 376 -31.33 -23.09 -4.14
N THR A 377 -30.51 -24.05 -4.55
CA THR A 377 -30.82 -24.98 -5.65
C THR A 377 -30.58 -26.41 -5.20
N GLY A 378 -31.22 -27.37 -5.88
CA GLY A 378 -30.97 -28.80 -5.69
C GLY A 378 -31.10 -29.30 -4.24
N SER A 379 -30.13 -30.09 -3.79
CA SER A 379 -30.14 -30.77 -2.49
C SER A 379 -29.89 -29.86 -1.30
N ALA A 380 -29.21 -28.72 -1.50
CA ALA A 380 -28.98 -27.72 -0.46
C ALA A 380 -30.29 -27.13 0.08
N CYS A 381 -31.36 -27.09 -0.71
CA CYS A 381 -32.67 -26.64 -0.22
C CYS A 381 -33.27 -27.54 0.85
N ALA A 382 -32.91 -28.82 0.89
CA ALA A 382 -33.46 -29.76 1.88
C ALA A 382 -32.87 -29.55 3.29
N THR A 383 -31.79 -28.78 3.42
CA THR A 383 -31.08 -28.54 4.67
C THR A 383 -31.41 -27.18 5.30
N VAL A 384 -32.28 -26.41 4.64
CA VAL A 384 -32.71 -25.07 5.08
C VAL A 384 -33.91 -25.20 6.02
N MET A 385 -33.79 -24.62 7.21
CA MET A 385 -34.84 -24.54 8.22
C MET A 385 -35.35 -23.10 8.29
N CYS A 386 -36.46 -22.84 7.63
CA CYS A 386 -37.10 -21.52 7.65
C CYS A 386 -37.93 -21.31 8.91
N ARG A 387 -38.21 -20.04 9.23
CA ARG A 387 -39.30 -19.69 10.15
C ARG A 387 -40.63 -20.20 9.57
N PRO A 388 -41.50 -20.82 10.38
CA PRO A 388 -42.81 -21.26 9.92
C PRO A 388 -43.60 -20.11 9.27
N GLY A 389 -44.10 -20.34 8.06
CA GLY A 389 -44.83 -19.36 7.24
C GLY A 389 -43.97 -18.62 6.20
N CYS A 390 -42.64 -18.72 6.26
CA CYS A 390 -41.72 -18.09 5.32
C CYS A 390 -41.18 -19.09 4.26
N GLU A 391 -41.74 -20.31 4.20
CA GLU A 391 -41.35 -21.34 3.23
C GLU A 391 -41.94 -21.00 1.85
N SER A 392 -41.17 -20.30 1.01
CA SER A 392 -41.62 -19.94 -0.34
C SER A 392 -40.57 -20.30 -1.40
N GLY A 393 -40.99 -21.03 -2.45
CA GLY A 393 -40.09 -21.45 -3.53
C GLY A 393 -38.98 -22.39 -3.07
N SER A 394 -37.77 -22.20 -3.61
CA SER A 394 -36.55 -22.93 -3.25
C SER A 394 -35.73 -22.11 -2.25
N GLY A 395 -36.20 -22.10 -0.99
CA GLY A 395 -35.52 -21.48 0.15
C GLY A 395 -36.47 -20.80 1.14
N CYS A 396 -35.93 -19.84 1.90
CA CYS A 396 -36.71 -18.95 2.77
C CYS A 396 -36.85 -17.58 2.10
N THR A 397 -37.97 -16.92 2.30
CA THR A 397 -38.13 -15.52 1.86
C THR A 397 -38.88 -14.74 2.92
N SER A 398 -38.34 -13.58 3.28
CA SER A 398 -38.99 -12.60 4.17
C SER A 398 -39.19 -11.30 3.41
N THR A 399 -40.43 -10.99 3.01
CA THR A 399 -40.76 -9.78 2.27
C THR A 399 -40.92 -8.57 3.20
N GLY A 400 -39.86 -7.81 3.44
CA GLY A 400 -39.93 -6.48 4.08
C GLY A 400 -38.82 -6.22 5.11
N ALA A 401 -38.62 -4.94 5.47
CA ALA A 401 -37.71 -4.55 6.53
C ALA A 401 -38.41 -4.67 7.90
N GLY A 402 -38.26 -5.82 8.56
CA GLY A 402 -38.76 -6.03 9.91
C GLY A 402 -38.99 -7.50 10.27
N CYS A 403 -38.98 -7.79 11.58
CA CYS A 403 -39.23 -9.15 12.06
C CYS A 403 -40.67 -9.56 11.73
N ASP A 404 -40.86 -10.78 11.24
CA ASP A 404 -42.16 -11.41 10.92
C ASP A 404 -42.81 -11.05 9.57
N ALA A 405 -42.05 -10.51 8.63
CA ALA A 405 -42.55 -10.25 7.28
C ALA A 405 -42.44 -11.48 6.37
N CYS A 406 -43.19 -12.57 6.65
CA CYS A 406 -43.32 -13.67 5.68
C CYS A 406 -44.32 -13.28 4.55
N PRO A 407 -44.13 -13.76 3.31
CA PRO A 407 -45.01 -13.47 2.17
C PRO A 407 -46.46 -14.00 2.31
#